data_AF-A0A402AU06-F1
#
_entry.id   AF-A0A402AU06-F1
#
_cell.length_a   1.000
_cell.length_b   1.000
_cell.length_c   1.000
_cell.angle_alpha   90.00
_cell.angle_beta   90.00
_cell.angle_gamma   90.00
#
_symmetry.space_group_name_H-M   'P 1'
#
loop_
_entity.id
_entity.type
_entity.pdbx_description
1 polymer ?
#
loop_
_entity_poly.entity_id
_entity_poly.type
_entity_poly.pdbx_seq_one_letter_code
_entity_poly.pdbx_strand_id
1 'polypeptide(L)'
;MTQKNAEPRRWNLFARELEDLLRKRGCNLNDLMHEGLLHREKVRRLKQSLVVPRFHLLSPEDLDLVVETFQVTGDEHLRLRAAILATAVEETLMDRIDAENALQAAEEIFPLLLTALQQRFKQQRGLAATRKALITDEVTTDDVLDPLLQRFDHALLALHLSRQGKMEAERIAQARIARDRFLLVLAELEALCATDPSMGQDEAWQIWHQETRKGLAAAEEILS
;
A
#
# COMPACT_ATOMS: atom_id res chain seq x y z
N MET A 1 12.52 5.66 39.59
CA MET A 1 12.29 4.87 38.37
C MET A 1 11.26 5.62 37.54
N THR A 2 11.71 6.44 36.59
CA THR A 2 10.85 7.19 35.68
C THR A 2 10.18 6.19 34.74
N GLN A 3 8.85 6.04 34.85
CA GLN A 3 8.04 5.40 33.82
C GLN A 3 8.27 6.19 32.53
N LYS A 4 9.12 5.64 31.65
CA LYS A 4 9.21 6.07 30.26
C LYS A 4 7.79 5.84 29.73
N ASN A 5 7.04 6.91 29.48
CA ASN A 5 5.78 6.82 28.74
C ASN A 5 6.13 6.10 27.44
N ALA A 6 5.83 4.81 27.37
CA ALA A 6 6.03 4.03 26.17
C ALA A 6 5.05 4.64 25.16
N GLU A 7 5.60 5.34 24.17
CA GLU A 7 4.77 5.83 23.07
C GLU A 7 3.98 4.64 22.54
N PRO A 8 2.68 4.81 22.27
CA PRO A 8 1.85 3.73 21.77
C PRO A 8 2.50 3.15 20.52
N ARG A 9 2.69 1.83 20.52
CA ARG A 9 3.40 1.11 19.46
C ARG A 9 2.65 1.32 18.14
N ARG A 10 3.37 1.76 17.10
CA ARG A 10 2.81 2.04 15.78
C ARG A 10 3.24 0.96 14.79
N TRP A 11 2.26 0.17 14.34
CA TRP A 11 2.40 -0.90 13.34
C TRP A 11 2.48 -0.34 11.92
N ASN A 12 2.81 -1.19 10.94
CA ASN A 12 2.90 -0.85 9.52
C ASN A 12 3.88 0.30 9.24
N LEU A 13 5.11 -0.08 8.90
CA LEU A 13 6.20 0.87 8.65
C LEU A 13 5.86 1.91 7.57
N PHE A 14 5.15 1.52 6.52
CA PHE A 14 4.71 2.45 5.49
C PHE A 14 3.76 3.52 6.03
N ALA A 15 2.69 3.13 6.72
CA ALA A 15 1.73 4.07 7.30
C ALA A 15 2.41 5.02 8.30
N ARG A 16 3.35 4.50 9.09
CA ARG A 16 4.12 5.26 10.06
C ARG A 16 4.98 6.33 9.39
N GLU A 17 5.74 5.94 8.38
CA GLU A 17 6.62 6.83 7.63
C GLU A 17 5.84 7.89 6.85
N LEU A 18 4.68 7.52 6.29
CA LEU A 18 3.78 8.47 5.63
C LEU A 18 3.21 9.50 6.63
N GLU A 19 2.71 9.07 7.79
CA GLU A 19 2.21 9.99 8.81
C GLU A 19 3.32 10.93 9.33
N ASP A 20 4.54 10.42 9.56
CA ASP A 20 5.66 11.24 10.03
C ASP A 20 6.10 12.26 8.98
N LEU A 21 6.03 11.90 7.69
CA LEU A 21 6.31 12.81 6.58
C LEU A 21 5.27 13.93 6.49
N LEU A 22 3.99 13.60 6.60
CA LEU A 22 2.90 14.59 6.60
C LEU A 22 3.02 15.51 7.81
N ARG A 23 3.32 14.97 8.99
CA ARG A 23 3.47 15.74 10.23
C ARG A 23 4.57 16.78 10.13
N LYS A 24 5.68 16.48 9.45
CA LYS A 24 6.76 17.46 9.17
C LYS A 24 6.30 18.68 8.37
N ARG A 25 5.22 18.54 7.61
CA ARG A 25 4.60 19.61 6.80
C ARG A 25 3.41 20.27 7.50
N GLY A 26 3.13 19.91 8.75
CA GLY A 26 1.95 20.37 9.47
C GLY A 26 0.66 19.67 9.04
N CYS A 27 0.75 18.63 8.23
CA CYS A 27 -0.38 17.82 7.78
C CYS A 27 -0.54 16.56 8.65
N ASN A 28 -1.67 15.88 8.51
CA ASN A 28 -2.01 14.63 9.15
C ASN A 28 -2.66 13.67 8.14
N LEU A 29 -2.90 12.41 8.52
CA LEU A 29 -3.47 11.42 7.62
C LEU A 29 -4.87 11.77 7.08
N ASN A 30 -5.69 12.59 7.78
CA ASN A 30 -6.97 13.05 7.22
C ASN A 30 -6.79 13.98 6.02
N ASP A 31 -5.66 14.69 5.95
CA ASP A 31 -5.43 15.64 4.85
C ASP A 31 -5.20 14.89 3.53
N LEU A 32 -4.83 13.59 3.59
CA LEU A 32 -4.83 12.71 2.43
C LEU A 32 -6.22 12.61 1.77
N MET A 33 -7.30 12.71 2.54
CA MET A 33 -8.67 12.66 2.03
C MET A 33 -9.01 13.94 1.28
N HIS A 34 -8.78 15.09 1.91
CA HIS A 34 -9.20 16.39 1.38
C HIS A 34 -8.24 16.96 0.33
N GLU A 35 -6.93 16.91 0.60
CA GLU A 35 -5.89 17.49 -0.27
C GLU A 35 -5.33 16.42 -1.21
N GLY A 36 -5.06 15.24 -0.67
CA GLY A 36 -4.54 14.10 -1.42
C GLY A 36 -5.56 13.45 -2.34
N LEU A 37 -6.86 13.73 -2.15
CA LEU A 37 -7.97 13.16 -2.91
C LEU A 37 -8.04 11.63 -2.82
N LEU A 38 -7.57 11.07 -1.69
CA LEU A 38 -7.71 9.66 -1.40
C LEU A 38 -9.09 9.37 -0.86
N HIS A 39 -9.66 8.25 -1.28
CA HIS A 39 -10.93 7.79 -0.72
C HIS A 39 -10.81 7.57 0.79
N ARG A 40 -11.80 8.03 1.58
CA ARG A 40 -11.79 7.91 3.06
C ARG A 40 -11.48 6.51 3.55
N GLU A 41 -12.02 5.50 2.88
CA GLU A 41 -11.84 4.11 3.31
C GLU A 41 -10.36 3.69 3.26
N LYS A 42 -9.61 4.15 2.25
CA LYS A 42 -8.16 3.93 2.17
C LYS A 42 -7.46 4.62 3.35
N VAL A 43 -7.86 5.86 3.67
CA VAL A 43 -7.32 6.62 4.82
C VAL A 43 -7.68 5.97 6.16
N ARG A 44 -8.92 5.48 6.32
CA ARG A 44 -9.39 4.76 7.52
C ARG A 44 -8.57 3.50 7.74
N ARG A 45 -8.42 2.67 6.70
CA ARG A 45 -7.61 1.45 6.74
C ARG A 45 -6.15 1.74 7.07
N LEU A 46 -5.57 2.79 6.48
CA LEU A 46 -4.20 3.24 6.77
C LEU A 46 -4.02 3.72 8.23
N LYS A 47 -5.04 4.36 8.81
CA LYS A 47 -5.02 4.73 10.24
C LYS A 47 -5.14 3.50 11.14
N GLN A 48 -5.99 2.55 10.76
CA GLN A 48 -6.14 1.31 11.51
C GLN A 48 -4.87 0.46 11.48
N SER A 49 -4.13 0.46 10.37
CA SER A 49 -2.85 -0.25 10.28
C SER A 49 -1.75 0.32 11.18
N LEU A 50 -1.91 1.54 11.71
CA LEU A 50 -1.01 2.05 12.75
C LEU A 50 -1.28 1.44 14.12
N VAL A 51 -2.52 1.00 14.37
CA VAL A 51 -2.98 0.54 15.70
C VAL A 51 -3.03 -0.98 15.78
N VAL A 52 -3.42 -1.62 14.68
CA VAL A 52 -3.56 -3.08 14.55
C VAL A 52 -2.53 -3.54 13.52
N PRO A 53 -1.88 -4.71 13.70
CA PRO A 53 -0.93 -5.26 12.73
C PRO A 53 -1.65 -5.71 11.44
N ARG A 54 -2.02 -4.74 10.61
CA ARG A 54 -2.61 -4.90 9.28
C ARG A 54 -1.74 -4.14 8.28
N PHE A 55 -1.62 -4.65 7.06
CA PHE A 55 -0.65 -4.16 6.09
C PHE A 55 -1.27 -3.36 4.94
N HIS A 56 -2.10 -2.39 5.29
CA HIS A 56 -2.70 -1.48 4.32
C HIS A 56 -1.64 -0.61 3.65
N LEU A 57 -1.58 -0.66 2.33
CA LEU A 57 -0.72 0.15 1.48
C LEU A 57 -1.57 1.00 0.53
N LEU A 58 -0.98 2.09 0.02
CA LEU A 58 -1.58 2.85 -1.08
C LEU A 58 -1.28 2.17 -2.42
N SER A 59 -2.19 2.29 -3.39
CA SER A 59 -1.89 1.87 -4.75
C SER A 59 -0.73 2.70 -5.32
N PRO A 60 0.00 2.23 -6.34
CA PRO A 60 1.02 3.03 -7.00
C PRO A 60 0.51 4.41 -7.45
N GLU A 61 -0.70 4.45 -7.99
CA GLU A 61 -1.34 5.68 -8.48
C GLU A 61 -1.69 6.63 -7.34
N ASP A 62 -2.25 6.13 -6.24
CA ASP A 62 -2.52 6.93 -5.04
C ASP A 62 -1.22 7.45 -4.41
N LEU A 63 -0.17 6.63 -4.39
CA LEU A 63 1.13 7.04 -3.85
C LEU A 63 1.74 8.16 -4.70
N ASP A 64 1.67 8.06 -6.03
CA ASP A 64 2.12 9.12 -6.93
C ASP A 64 1.30 10.40 -6.73
N LEU A 65 -0.02 10.27 -6.51
CA LEU A 65 -0.93 11.38 -6.18
C LEU A 65 -0.52 12.09 -4.88
N VAL A 66 -0.22 11.31 -3.83
CA VAL A 66 0.29 11.83 -2.54
C VAL A 66 1.64 12.49 -2.74
N VAL A 67 2.55 11.87 -3.49
CA VAL A 67 3.89 12.40 -3.76
C VAL A 67 3.80 13.77 -4.44
N GLU A 68 2.93 13.91 -5.43
CA GLU A 68 2.74 15.17 -6.14
C GLU A 68 2.08 16.23 -5.27
N THR A 69 0.99 15.87 -4.58
CA THR A 69 0.16 16.82 -3.82
C THR A 69 0.92 17.39 -2.62
N PHE A 70 1.60 16.53 -1.86
CA PHE A 70 2.34 16.96 -0.65
C PHE A 70 3.80 17.32 -0.95
N GLN A 71 4.17 17.43 -2.23
CA GLN A 71 5.52 17.77 -2.69
C GLN A 71 6.59 16.92 -1.99
N VAL A 72 6.38 15.61 -2.03
CA VAL A 72 7.31 14.64 -1.44
C VAL A 72 8.61 14.68 -2.24
N THR A 73 9.72 14.91 -1.56
CA THR A 73 11.04 14.98 -2.19
C THR A 73 11.51 13.61 -2.67
N GLY A 74 12.50 13.58 -3.56
CA GLY A 74 13.05 12.30 -4.05
C GLY A 74 13.54 11.37 -2.94
N ASP A 75 14.20 11.92 -1.92
CA ASP A 75 14.70 11.13 -0.78
C ASP A 75 13.55 10.62 0.10
N GLU A 76 12.50 11.42 0.28
CA GLU A 76 11.31 10.98 1.01
C GLU A 76 10.51 9.93 0.24
N HIS A 77 10.42 10.04 -1.09
CA HIS A 77 9.80 9.00 -1.92
C HIS A 77 10.59 7.68 -1.82
N LEU A 78 11.93 7.73 -1.85
CA LEU A 78 12.76 6.55 -1.60
C LEU A 78 12.53 5.96 -0.21
N ARG A 79 12.32 6.82 0.80
CA ARG A 79 11.99 6.42 2.17
C ARG A 79 10.62 5.73 2.25
N LEU A 80 9.60 6.25 1.59
CA LEU A 80 8.29 5.59 1.48
C LEU A 80 8.40 4.23 0.76
N ARG A 81 9.20 4.13 -0.31
CA ARG A 81 9.46 2.84 -0.99
C ARG A 81 10.19 1.84 -0.10
N ALA A 82 11.18 2.28 0.66
CA ALA A 82 11.85 1.44 1.64
C ALA A 82 10.87 0.95 2.72
N ALA A 83 9.94 1.82 3.13
CA ALA A 83 8.92 1.49 4.12
C ALA A 83 7.93 0.44 3.61
N ILE A 84 7.52 0.52 2.34
CA ILE A 84 6.70 -0.51 1.67
C ILE A 84 7.42 -1.86 1.70
N LEU A 85 8.70 -1.90 1.32
CA LEU A 85 9.50 -3.12 1.33
C LEU A 85 9.67 -3.69 2.74
N ALA A 86 9.93 -2.83 3.74
CA ALA A 86 10.05 -3.28 5.11
C ALA A 86 8.72 -3.82 5.65
N THR A 87 7.59 -3.19 5.30
CA THR A 87 6.24 -3.67 5.62
C THR A 87 5.98 -5.05 4.99
N ALA A 88 6.47 -5.30 3.77
CA ALA A 88 6.39 -6.62 3.14
C ALA A 88 7.17 -7.70 3.91
N VAL A 89 8.35 -7.34 4.42
CA VAL A 89 9.16 -8.22 5.27
C VAL A 89 8.44 -8.49 6.59
N GLU A 90 7.87 -7.45 7.21
CA GLU A 90 7.05 -7.56 8.43
C GLU A 90 5.92 -8.59 8.22
N GLU A 91 5.11 -8.40 7.17
CA GLU A 91 4.00 -9.31 6.85
C GLU A 91 4.47 -10.75 6.63
N THR A 92 5.53 -10.95 5.84
CA THR A 92 6.07 -12.28 5.55
C THR A 92 6.57 -12.99 6.80
N LEU A 93 7.10 -12.24 7.77
CA LEU A 93 7.60 -12.77 9.03
C LEU A 93 6.46 -13.06 10.02
N MET A 94 5.37 -12.29 10.00
CA MET A 94 4.23 -12.50 10.91
C MET A 94 3.56 -13.88 10.76
N ASP A 95 3.66 -14.50 9.59
CA ASP A 95 3.19 -15.89 9.39
C ASP A 95 4.07 -16.95 10.10
N ARG A 96 5.26 -16.56 10.57
CA ARG A 96 6.30 -17.47 11.06
C ARG A 96 6.77 -17.18 12.49
N ILE A 97 6.71 -15.93 12.91
CA ILE A 97 7.11 -15.44 14.22
C ILE A 97 6.04 -14.48 14.76
N ASP A 98 6.11 -14.15 16.05
CA ASP A 98 5.15 -13.20 16.64
C ASP A 98 5.28 -11.81 16.00
N ALA A 99 4.16 -11.08 16.01
CA ALA A 99 4.03 -9.77 15.38
C ALA A 99 5.08 -8.76 15.84
N GLU A 100 5.44 -8.78 17.13
CA GLU A 100 6.39 -7.81 17.67
C GLU A 100 7.81 -8.04 17.15
N ASN A 101 8.25 -9.30 17.13
CA ASN A 101 9.54 -9.67 16.57
C ASN A 101 9.58 -9.46 15.04
N ALA A 102 8.46 -9.68 14.34
CA ALA A 102 8.35 -9.36 12.92
C ALA A 102 8.51 -7.86 12.63
N LEU A 103 7.82 -7.00 13.39
CA LEU A 103 7.96 -5.55 13.29
C LEU A 103 9.39 -5.10 13.61
N GLN A 104 9.99 -5.63 14.68
CA GLN A 104 11.37 -5.29 15.04
C GLN A 104 12.35 -5.68 13.92
N ALA A 105 12.22 -6.88 13.35
CA ALA A 105 13.07 -7.30 12.24
C ALA A 105 12.92 -6.39 11.00
N ALA A 106 11.67 -5.99 10.70
CA ALA A 106 11.39 -5.06 9.61
C ALA A 106 12.00 -3.66 9.87
N GLU A 107 11.95 -3.18 11.11
CA GLU A 107 12.60 -1.93 11.54
C GLU A 107 14.12 -1.98 11.38
N GLU A 108 14.74 -3.11 11.73
CA GLU A 108 16.19 -3.31 11.60
C GLU A 108 16.63 -3.35 10.12
N ILE A 109 15.80 -3.91 9.24
CA ILE A 109 16.09 -4.04 7.81
C ILE A 109 15.82 -2.73 7.04
N PHE A 110 14.86 -1.91 7.48
CA PHE A 110 14.49 -0.64 6.85
C PHE A 110 15.68 0.27 6.44
N PRO A 111 16.65 0.60 7.30
CA PRO A 111 17.78 1.45 6.92
C PRO A 111 18.67 0.83 5.83
N LEU A 112 18.77 -0.50 5.78
CA LEU A 112 19.52 -1.21 4.74
C LEU A 112 18.80 -1.09 3.39
N LEU A 113 17.47 -1.24 3.38
CA LEU A 113 16.64 -1.06 2.19
C LEU A 113 16.73 0.36 1.65
N LEU A 114 16.64 1.36 2.53
CA LEU A 114 16.78 2.77 2.15
C LEU A 114 18.14 3.05 1.50
N THR A 115 19.22 2.57 2.12
CA THR A 115 20.58 2.73 1.58
C THR A 115 20.72 2.08 0.20
N ALA A 116 20.19 0.86 0.04
CA ALA A 116 20.23 0.15 -1.23
C ALA A 116 19.44 0.88 -2.34
N LEU A 117 18.27 1.42 -2.00
CA LEU A 117 17.44 2.21 -2.92
C LEU A 117 18.13 3.52 -3.33
N GLN A 118 18.75 4.23 -2.38
CA GLN A 118 19.50 5.45 -2.66
C GLN A 118 20.71 5.20 -3.58
N GLN A 119 21.45 4.11 -3.37
CA GLN A 119 22.56 3.72 -4.24
C GLN A 119 22.07 3.44 -5.67
N ARG A 120 20.95 2.74 -5.82
CA ARG A 120 20.33 2.45 -7.13
C ARG A 120 19.83 3.72 -7.81
N PHE A 121 19.18 4.63 -7.09
CA PHE A 121 18.64 5.87 -7.65
C PHE A 121 19.73 6.82 -8.15
N LYS A 122 20.87 6.90 -7.43
CA LYS A 122 22.05 7.66 -7.88
C LYS A 122 22.63 7.11 -9.20
N GLN A 123 22.44 5.83 -9.49
CA GLN A 123 22.90 5.17 -10.72
C GLN A 123 21.91 5.32 -11.88
N GLN A 124 20.62 5.57 -11.62
CA GLN A 124 19.53 5.53 -12.61
C GLN A 124 18.96 6.90 -13.03
N ARG A 125 19.60 8.02 -12.65
CA ARG A 125 19.12 9.40 -12.88
C ARG A 125 19.23 9.84 -14.36
N GLY A 126 18.58 9.11 -15.26
CA GLY A 126 18.57 9.34 -16.70
C GLY A 126 17.20 9.61 -17.31
N LEU A 127 16.08 9.06 -16.82
CA LEU A 127 14.82 9.12 -17.60
C LEU A 127 13.53 9.15 -16.76
N ALA A 128 12.76 10.23 -17.00
CA ALA A 128 11.29 10.35 -17.06
C ALA A 128 10.43 10.48 -15.79
N ALA A 129 9.49 11.44 -15.89
CA ALA A 129 8.31 11.65 -15.04
C ALA A 129 7.15 12.14 -15.92
N THR A 130 5.91 11.69 -15.66
CA THR A 130 4.64 12.47 -15.55
C THR A 130 3.38 11.65 -15.88
N ARG A 131 2.41 11.57 -14.94
CA ARG A 131 0.95 11.82 -15.16
C ARG A 131 0.12 11.65 -13.87
N LYS A 132 -0.96 12.44 -13.73
CA LYS A 132 -1.94 12.46 -12.63
C LYS A 132 -3.38 12.41 -13.15
N ALA A 133 -4.34 11.91 -12.35
CA ALA A 133 -5.79 12.13 -12.46
C ALA A 133 -6.51 11.99 -11.08
N LEU A 134 -7.72 12.57 -10.98
CA LEU A 134 -8.54 12.92 -9.79
C LEU A 134 -9.80 12.02 -9.63
N ILE A 135 -10.49 12.05 -8.44
CA ILE A 135 -11.97 12.17 -8.19
C ILE A 135 -12.63 11.28 -7.05
N THR A 136 -13.29 11.97 -6.09
CA THR A 136 -14.51 11.80 -5.16
C THR A 136 -14.77 10.73 -4.06
N ASP A 137 -15.38 11.24 -2.96
CA ASP A 137 -16.09 10.71 -1.75
C ASP A 137 -17.52 10.15 -2.04
N GLU A 138 -18.23 9.31 -1.26
CA GLU A 138 -18.04 8.52 -0.01
C GLU A 138 -19.39 7.79 0.34
N VAL A 139 -19.39 6.46 0.58
CA VAL A 139 -20.34 5.72 1.46
C VAL A 139 -19.61 4.57 2.19
N THR A 140 -19.91 4.36 3.47
CA THR A 140 -19.29 3.35 4.36
C THR A 140 -19.89 1.95 4.14
N THR A 141 -19.08 0.99 3.72
CA THR A 141 -19.49 -0.43 3.62
C THR A 141 -18.85 -1.26 4.74
N ASP A 142 -19.71 -2.02 5.42
CA ASP A 142 -19.47 -2.86 6.59
C ASP A 142 -18.51 -4.04 6.35
N ASP A 143 -18.05 -4.62 7.47
CA ASP A 143 -17.15 -5.77 7.75
C ASP A 143 -17.11 -6.96 6.77
N VAL A 144 -18.04 -7.08 5.81
CA VAL A 144 -18.10 -8.18 4.82
C VAL A 144 -16.95 -8.10 3.80
N LEU A 145 -16.50 -6.88 3.47
CA LEU A 145 -15.43 -6.68 2.50
C LEU A 145 -14.02 -6.88 3.10
N ASP A 146 -13.86 -6.80 4.42
CA ASP A 146 -12.55 -6.84 5.10
C ASP A 146 -11.64 -8.02 4.67
N PRO A 147 -12.13 -9.28 4.61
CA PRO A 147 -11.31 -10.41 4.16
C PRO A 147 -10.88 -10.30 2.70
N LEU A 148 -11.76 -9.78 1.85
CA LEU A 148 -11.50 -9.58 0.42
C LEU A 148 -10.47 -8.46 0.22
N LEU A 149 -10.61 -7.39 0.99
CA LEU A 149 -9.70 -6.27 0.99
C LEU A 149 -8.30 -6.63 1.48
N GLN A 150 -8.18 -7.58 2.41
CA GLN A 150 -6.88 -8.15 2.78
C GLN A 150 -6.22 -8.90 1.61
N ARG A 151 -7.00 -9.70 0.85
CA ARG A 151 -6.49 -10.37 -0.36
C ARG A 151 -6.07 -9.37 -1.44
N PHE A 152 -6.79 -8.26 -1.54
CA PHE A 152 -6.43 -7.15 -2.42
C PHE A 152 -5.08 -6.52 -2.02
N ASP A 153 -4.84 -6.27 -0.73
CA ASP A 153 -3.56 -5.74 -0.25
C ASP A 153 -2.40 -6.68 -0.59
N HIS A 154 -2.61 -7.99 -0.41
CA HIS A 154 -1.65 -9.02 -0.78
C HIS A 154 -1.37 -9.02 -2.30
N ALA A 155 -2.36 -8.72 -3.14
CA ALA A 155 -2.19 -8.61 -4.59
C ALA A 155 -1.37 -7.36 -4.95
N LEU A 156 -1.68 -6.22 -4.34
CA LEU A 156 -0.94 -4.97 -4.50
C LEU A 156 0.53 -5.12 -4.06
N LEU A 157 0.79 -5.78 -2.93
CA LEU A 157 2.15 -6.00 -2.46
C LEU A 157 2.96 -6.81 -3.48
N ALA A 158 2.41 -7.90 -4.01
CA ALA A 158 3.06 -8.69 -5.05
C ALA A 158 3.34 -7.85 -6.31
N LEU A 159 2.41 -6.95 -6.69
CA LEU A 159 2.60 -6.04 -7.82
C LEU A 159 3.75 -5.05 -7.56
N HIS A 160 3.85 -4.49 -6.36
CA HIS A 160 4.97 -3.62 -5.97
C HIS A 160 6.30 -4.37 -6.01
N LEU A 161 6.36 -5.59 -5.48
CA LEU A 161 7.55 -6.43 -5.52
C LEU A 161 7.98 -6.72 -6.96
N SER A 162 7.02 -7.03 -7.85
CA SER A 162 7.28 -7.23 -9.27
C SER A 162 7.92 -6.02 -9.94
N ARG A 163 7.41 -4.81 -9.68
CA ARG A 163 7.96 -3.56 -10.25
C ARG A 163 9.35 -3.22 -9.71
N GLN A 164 9.70 -3.68 -8.51
CA GLN A 164 10.97 -3.36 -7.85
C GLN A 164 12.06 -4.42 -8.07
N GLY A 165 11.67 -5.65 -8.43
CA GLY A 165 12.57 -6.77 -8.69
C GLY A 165 13.66 -6.44 -9.71
N LYS A 166 14.88 -6.95 -9.48
CA LYS A 166 16.03 -6.74 -10.39
C LYS A 166 16.15 -7.85 -11.42
N MET A 167 15.78 -9.08 -11.05
CA MET A 167 15.86 -10.24 -11.92
C MET A 167 14.54 -10.44 -12.64
N GLU A 168 14.61 -10.67 -13.94
CA GLU A 168 13.40 -10.85 -14.76
C GLU A 168 12.52 -12.00 -14.27
N ALA A 169 13.14 -13.12 -13.87
CA ALA A 169 12.42 -14.27 -13.32
C ALA A 169 11.63 -13.92 -12.04
N GLU A 170 12.19 -13.09 -11.16
CA GLU A 170 11.53 -12.64 -9.93
C GLU A 170 10.40 -11.65 -10.23
N ARG A 171 10.64 -10.71 -11.15
CA ARG A 171 9.61 -9.76 -11.61
C ARG A 171 8.40 -10.50 -12.18
N ILE A 172 8.64 -11.46 -13.07
CA ILE A 172 7.60 -12.29 -13.69
C ILE A 172 6.88 -13.16 -12.64
N ALA A 173 7.63 -13.77 -11.72
CA ALA A 173 7.03 -14.59 -10.65
C ALA A 173 6.07 -13.77 -9.78
N GLN A 174 6.49 -12.59 -9.33
CA GLN A 174 5.66 -11.69 -8.52
C GLN A 174 4.48 -11.12 -9.31
N ALA A 175 4.65 -10.83 -10.61
CA ALA A 175 3.54 -10.40 -11.47
C ALA A 175 2.47 -11.49 -11.63
N ARG A 176 2.87 -12.76 -11.75
CA ARG A 176 1.91 -13.89 -11.76
C ARG A 176 1.16 -14.00 -10.44
N ILE A 177 1.86 -13.90 -9.31
CA ILE A 177 1.23 -13.91 -7.98
C ILE A 177 0.22 -12.76 -7.86
N ALA A 178 0.60 -11.55 -8.27
CA ALA A 178 -0.30 -10.40 -8.27
C ALA A 178 -1.54 -10.63 -9.14
N ARG A 179 -1.36 -11.07 -10.39
CA ARG A 179 -2.45 -11.39 -11.33
C ARG A 179 -3.42 -12.41 -10.73
N ASP A 180 -2.89 -13.54 -10.24
CA ASP A 180 -3.72 -14.63 -9.71
C ASP A 180 -4.53 -14.17 -8.48
N ARG A 181 -3.92 -13.34 -7.62
CA ARG A 181 -4.62 -12.74 -6.47
C ARG A 181 -5.68 -11.72 -6.89
N PHE A 182 -5.41 -10.85 -7.86
CA PHE A 182 -6.42 -9.91 -8.37
C PHE A 182 -7.60 -10.64 -9.03
N LEU A 183 -7.35 -11.72 -9.78
CA LEU A 183 -8.41 -12.55 -10.35
C LEU A 183 -9.30 -13.16 -9.25
N LEU A 184 -8.70 -13.66 -8.17
CA LEU A 184 -9.43 -14.21 -7.04
C LEU A 184 -10.30 -13.13 -6.36
N VAL A 185 -9.74 -11.95 -6.10
CA VAL A 185 -10.46 -10.81 -5.52
C VAL A 185 -11.64 -10.40 -6.41
N LEU A 186 -11.44 -10.33 -7.72
CA LEU A 186 -12.49 -9.99 -8.67
C LEU A 186 -13.62 -11.01 -8.66
N ALA A 187 -13.29 -12.30 -8.67
CA ALA A 187 -14.26 -13.38 -8.60
C ALA A 187 -15.09 -13.34 -7.30
N GLU A 188 -14.45 -13.03 -6.16
CA GLU A 188 -15.15 -12.87 -4.88
C GLU A 188 -16.06 -11.62 -4.87
N LEU A 189 -15.61 -10.49 -5.43
CA LEU A 189 -16.44 -9.28 -5.58
C LEU A 189 -17.67 -9.56 -6.45
N GLU A 190 -17.49 -10.24 -7.57
CA GLU A 190 -18.57 -10.63 -8.48
C GLU A 190 -19.53 -11.63 -7.82
N ALA A 191 -19.04 -12.58 -7.03
CA ALA A 191 -19.87 -13.53 -6.28
C ALA A 191 -20.70 -12.84 -5.18
N LEU A 192 -20.12 -11.85 -4.49
CA LEU A 192 -20.84 -11.01 -3.52
C LEU A 192 -21.96 -10.22 -4.21
N CYS A 193 -21.67 -9.56 -5.34
CA CYS A 193 -22.66 -8.83 -6.13
C CYS A 193 -23.76 -9.74 -6.73
N ALA A 194 -23.42 -10.98 -7.08
CA ALA A 194 -24.41 -11.96 -7.53
C ALA A 194 -25.36 -12.40 -6.39
N THR A 195 -24.86 -12.42 -5.15
CA THR A 195 -25.64 -12.78 -3.96
C THR A 195 -26.52 -11.61 -3.50
N ASP A 196 -25.99 -10.39 -3.57
CA ASP A 196 -26.69 -9.15 -3.29
C ASP A 196 -26.48 -8.16 -4.44
N PRO A 197 -27.40 -8.10 -5.43
CA PRO A 197 -27.28 -7.20 -6.58
C PRO A 197 -27.28 -5.71 -6.21
N SER A 198 -27.72 -5.34 -5.00
CA SER A 198 -27.65 -3.96 -4.53
C SER A 198 -26.20 -3.50 -4.30
N MET A 199 -25.27 -4.43 -4.04
CA MET A 199 -23.83 -4.14 -3.96
C MET A 199 -23.26 -3.61 -5.28
N GLY A 200 -23.84 -3.96 -6.43
CA GLY A 200 -23.40 -3.39 -7.71
C GLY A 200 -23.64 -1.87 -7.82
N GLN A 201 -24.51 -1.32 -6.97
CA GLN A 201 -24.76 0.12 -6.84
C GLN A 201 -23.97 0.74 -5.67
N ASP A 202 -23.30 -0.07 -4.85
CA ASP A 202 -22.46 0.38 -3.76
C ASP A 202 -21.16 0.98 -4.31
N GLU A 203 -20.87 2.21 -3.93
CA GLU A 203 -19.71 2.96 -4.40
C GLU A 203 -18.39 2.28 -4.00
N ALA A 204 -18.26 1.79 -2.78
CA ALA A 204 -17.05 1.13 -2.34
C ALA A 204 -16.83 -0.17 -3.11
N TRP A 205 -17.89 -0.95 -3.36
CA TRP A 205 -17.80 -2.13 -4.22
C TRP A 205 -17.30 -1.74 -5.62
N GLN A 206 -17.88 -0.70 -6.23
CA GLN A 206 -17.47 -0.22 -7.57
C GLN A 206 -16.00 0.23 -7.59
N ILE A 207 -15.56 0.96 -6.57
CA ILE A 207 -14.17 1.40 -6.41
C ILE A 207 -13.25 0.19 -6.32
N TRP A 208 -13.51 -0.75 -5.41
CA TRP A 208 -12.63 -1.90 -5.22
C TRP A 208 -12.64 -2.83 -6.43
N HIS A 209 -13.78 -2.98 -7.10
CA HIS A 209 -13.87 -3.69 -8.36
C HIS A 209 -13.03 -3.01 -9.45
N GLN A 210 -13.12 -1.68 -9.58
CA GLN A 210 -12.32 -0.92 -10.54
C GLN A 210 -10.82 -0.98 -10.23
N GLU A 211 -10.42 -0.78 -8.98
CA GLU A 211 -9.03 -0.85 -8.52
C GLU A 211 -8.45 -2.25 -8.71
N THR A 212 -9.23 -3.30 -8.45
CA THR A 212 -8.84 -4.68 -8.72
C THR A 212 -8.58 -4.91 -10.21
N ARG A 213 -9.44 -4.39 -11.09
CA ARG A 213 -9.24 -4.48 -12.55
C ARG A 213 -8.02 -3.71 -13.04
N LYS A 214 -7.75 -2.52 -12.48
CA LYS A 214 -6.53 -1.76 -12.79
C LYS A 214 -5.28 -2.53 -12.36
N GLY A 215 -5.28 -3.06 -11.13
CA GLY A 215 -4.18 -3.88 -10.61
C GLY A 215 -3.93 -5.12 -11.46
N LEU A 216 -4.99 -5.80 -11.90
CA LEU A 216 -4.92 -6.93 -12.83
C LEU A 216 -4.28 -6.53 -14.17
N ALA A 217 -4.78 -5.46 -14.80
CA ALA A 217 -4.24 -4.98 -16.07
C ALA A 217 -2.75 -4.60 -15.96
N ALA A 218 -2.35 -3.95 -14.85
CA ALA A 218 -0.96 -3.62 -14.58
C ALA A 218 -0.08 -4.85 -14.38
N ALA A 219 -0.61 -5.93 -13.78
CA ALA A 219 0.12 -7.19 -13.65
C ALA A 219 0.26 -7.90 -15.01
N GLU A 220 -0.78 -7.86 -15.84
CA GLU A 220 -0.77 -8.44 -17.19
C GLU A 220 0.18 -7.71 -18.15
N GLU A 221 0.28 -6.39 -18.07
CA GLU A 221 1.24 -5.58 -18.82
C GLU A 221 2.69 -5.96 -18.53
N ILE A 222 3.01 -6.41 -17.31
CA ILE A 222 4.35 -6.89 -16.96
C ILE A 222 4.61 -8.29 -17.55
N LEU A 223 3.57 -9.07 -17.83
CA LEU A 223 3.67 -10.45 -18.32
C LEU A 223 3.65 -10.57 -19.85
N SER A 224 3.25 -9.51 -20.56
CA SER A 224 3.25 -9.41 -22.02
C SER A 224 4.63 -9.06 -22.58
#